data_AF-W4KHY0-F1
#
_entry.id   AF-W4KHY0-F1
#
_cell.length_a   1.000
_cell.length_b   1.000
_cell.length_c   1.000
_cell.angle_alpha   90.00
_cell.angle_beta   90.00
_cell.angle_gamma   90.00
#
_symmetry.space_group_name_H-M   'P 1'
#
loop_
_entity.id
_entity.type
_entity.pdbx_description
1 polymer ?
#
loop_
_entity_poly.entity_id
_entity_poly.type
_entity_poly.pdbx_seq_one_letter_code
_entity_poly.pdbx_strand_id
1 'polypeptide(L)'
;MSSGLHNLSTVLKRLEAVASRLEDVYNVSQTAQVIHDEPDPNAQARAAAAAAAGPPPVHPPPPPAPVEQPLSVIAFEAQIMQGKVKPFIKLTDALAVPSVIEQAKKTGDLFNTLNGLIKTAGACKKPDPNAFAELLLGFQPDIESITKIKDSSKERDWVHHLSMLSEGASCIGWVAENKPGPFVNDIKDSSQFYGNRIIQNFKEKDPKHVEWVRAYMEILDELKKYIMEHHTTGLVWNAKGITISQYQASAGGGPPPPPPPPPAVIPAPNSGAPAGGHAALFADLSRGEDVTKGLRKVDKNEMTHKNPALRGGSTVPSTPGTSAVAPKKPIKPSKPHALMGKKPSKFALEGSKWVIEYQENEKSLIVENGELNQIVSLFGCKNSTIVIKGKVNAVTIVNCTKTSVLVGSVIASVSVTNSPSFTLQITGSAPTIQLDSTDSGQIYLSKDCLGVEITTAKCSSINVSLPVEGEEDGVFEEKPVPEMLRTLIQGGKLVTTVVEHVG
;
A
#
# COMPACT_ATOMS: atom_id res chain seq x y z
N MET A 1 -33.96 -5.90 -35.29
CA MET A 1 -33.57 -6.84 -34.20
C MET A 1 -32.94 -8.09 -34.82
N SER A 2 -31.61 -8.15 -34.99
CA SER A 2 -30.94 -9.37 -35.54
C SER A 2 -29.48 -9.58 -35.08
N SER A 3 -29.00 -8.87 -34.06
CA SER A 3 -27.60 -8.99 -33.59
C SER A 3 -27.40 -10.01 -32.45
N GLY A 4 -28.47 -10.42 -31.76
CA GLY A 4 -28.40 -11.34 -30.61
C GLY A 4 -28.29 -12.84 -30.96
N LEU A 5 -28.75 -13.25 -32.15
CA LEU A 5 -28.83 -14.68 -32.53
C LEU A 5 -27.47 -15.27 -32.96
N HIS A 6 -26.56 -14.46 -33.50
CA HIS A 6 -25.22 -14.92 -33.91
C HIS A 6 -24.28 -15.20 -32.72
N ASN A 7 -24.55 -14.60 -31.57
CA ASN A 7 -23.76 -14.81 -30.35
C ASN A 7 -24.12 -16.14 -29.68
N LEU A 8 -25.41 -16.51 -29.66
CA LEU A 8 -25.87 -17.76 -29.03
C LEU A 8 -25.40 -19.02 -29.78
N SER A 9 -25.42 -19.00 -31.12
CA SER A 9 -24.95 -20.14 -31.93
C SER A 9 -23.44 -20.39 -31.75
N THR A 10 -22.66 -19.32 -31.53
CA THR A 10 -21.22 -19.42 -31.27
C THR A 10 -20.95 -19.98 -29.87
N VAL A 11 -21.76 -19.60 -28.87
CA VAL A 11 -21.67 -20.14 -27.51
C VAL A 11 -22.07 -21.63 -27.47
N LEU A 12 -23.11 -22.02 -28.21
CA LEU A 12 -23.55 -23.42 -28.33
C LEU A 12 -22.47 -24.33 -28.94
N LYS A 13 -21.84 -23.92 -30.04
CA LYS A 13 -20.74 -24.68 -30.66
C LYS A 13 -19.52 -24.81 -29.74
N ARG A 14 -19.25 -23.80 -28.91
CA ARG A 14 -18.16 -23.86 -27.92
C ARG A 14 -18.49 -24.79 -26.75
N LEU A 15 -19.76 -24.83 -26.31
CA LEU A 15 -20.22 -25.76 -25.29
C LEU A 15 -20.18 -27.21 -25.78
N GLU A 16 -20.60 -27.49 -27.01
CA GLU A 16 -20.50 -28.82 -27.61
C GLU A 16 -19.04 -29.30 -27.75
N ALA A 17 -18.12 -28.40 -28.13
CA ALA A 17 -16.69 -28.71 -28.21
C ALA A 17 -16.05 -28.98 -26.83
N VAL A 18 -16.52 -28.31 -25.78
CA VAL A 18 -16.07 -28.56 -24.40
C VAL A 18 -16.63 -29.88 -23.87
N ALA A 19 -17.90 -30.20 -24.17
CA ALA A 19 -18.51 -31.48 -23.79
C ALA A 19 -17.82 -32.67 -24.46
N SER A 20 -17.54 -32.60 -25.77
CA SER A 20 -16.83 -33.65 -26.51
C SER A 20 -15.41 -33.88 -25.97
N ARG A 21 -14.70 -32.82 -25.57
CA ARG A 21 -13.38 -32.97 -24.92
C ARG A 21 -13.44 -33.57 -23.52
N LEU A 22 -14.55 -33.38 -22.81
CA LEU A 22 -14.73 -33.95 -21.48
C LEU A 22 -15.05 -35.46 -21.56
N GLU A 23 -15.79 -35.87 -22.59
CA GLU A 23 -16.04 -37.30 -22.89
C GLU A 23 -14.77 -38.03 -23.35
N ASP A 24 -13.90 -37.39 -24.15
CA ASP A 24 -12.60 -37.97 -24.52
C ASP A 24 -11.68 -38.18 -23.30
N VAL A 25 -11.65 -37.24 -22.35
CA VAL A 25 -10.86 -37.37 -21.11
C VAL A 25 -11.45 -38.43 -20.17
N TYR A 26 -12.77 -38.59 -20.17
CA TYR A 26 -13.45 -39.62 -19.39
C TYR A 26 -13.19 -41.05 -19.95
N ASN A 27 -13.18 -41.21 -21.27
CA ASN A 27 -12.90 -42.49 -21.92
C ASN A 27 -11.43 -42.92 -21.78
N VAL A 28 -10.49 -41.96 -21.78
CA VAL A 28 -9.05 -42.21 -21.53
C VAL A 28 -8.79 -42.57 -20.06
N SER A 29 -9.59 -42.07 -19.12
CA SER A 29 -9.43 -42.39 -17.69
C SER A 29 -10.08 -43.71 -17.28
N GLN A 30 -11.12 -44.18 -17.98
CA GLN A 30 -11.69 -45.52 -17.74
C GLN A 30 -10.86 -46.68 -18.33
N THR A 31 -10.07 -46.45 -19.39
CA THR A 31 -9.26 -47.50 -20.03
C THR A 31 -7.91 -47.76 -19.34
N ALA A 32 -7.50 -46.92 -18.38
CA ALA A 32 -6.22 -47.05 -17.68
C ALA A 32 -6.28 -47.89 -16.38
N GLN A 33 -7.43 -48.47 -16.00
CA GLN A 33 -7.58 -49.21 -14.73
C GLN A 33 -7.85 -50.72 -14.85
N VAL A 34 -7.76 -51.31 -16.04
CA VAL A 34 -7.81 -52.77 -16.18
C VAL A 34 -6.77 -53.19 -17.21
N ILE A 35 -5.69 -53.83 -16.76
CA ILE A 35 -5.06 -55.02 -17.38
C ILE A 35 -3.95 -55.50 -16.42
N HIS A 36 -4.09 -56.76 -16.02
CA HIS A 36 -3.15 -57.56 -15.24
C HIS A 36 -2.15 -58.26 -16.19
N ASP A 37 -1.00 -58.56 -15.61
CA ASP A 37 0.22 -59.25 -16.04
C ASP A 37 0.05 -60.54 -16.90
N GLU A 38 0.68 -60.61 -18.08
CA GLU A 38 1.27 -61.83 -18.69
C GLU A 38 2.21 -61.47 -19.89
N PRO A 39 3.32 -62.20 -20.15
CA PRO A 39 4.34 -61.81 -21.14
C PRO A 39 4.12 -62.43 -22.54
N ASP A 40 4.05 -61.60 -23.58
CA ASP A 40 3.96 -62.02 -25.00
C ASP A 40 5.38 -62.30 -25.59
N PRO A 41 5.65 -63.49 -26.19
CA PRO A 41 6.98 -63.88 -26.68
C PRO A 41 7.47 -63.17 -27.95
N ASN A 42 6.75 -62.19 -28.52
CA ASN A 42 7.10 -61.62 -29.83
C ASN A 42 7.57 -60.15 -29.82
N ALA A 43 7.99 -59.65 -28.65
CA ALA A 43 8.45 -58.27 -28.46
C ALA A 43 9.74 -57.91 -29.23
N GLN A 44 10.60 -58.88 -29.55
CA GLN A 44 11.89 -58.62 -30.20
C GLN A 44 11.79 -58.34 -31.72
N ALA A 45 10.72 -58.77 -32.40
CA ALA A 45 10.59 -58.64 -33.86
C ALA A 45 10.01 -57.28 -34.32
N ARG A 46 9.33 -56.54 -33.44
CA ARG A 46 8.80 -55.20 -33.72
C ARG A 46 9.80 -54.06 -33.46
N ALA A 47 10.85 -54.30 -32.68
CA ALA A 47 11.88 -53.32 -32.39
C ALA A 47 12.85 -53.07 -33.58
N ALA A 48 12.96 -54.00 -34.53
CA ALA A 48 13.90 -53.90 -35.65
C ALA A 48 13.37 -53.14 -36.88
N ALA A 49 12.06 -52.88 -36.98
CA ALA A 49 11.46 -52.18 -38.14
C ALA A 49 11.29 -50.66 -37.93
N ALA A 50 11.49 -50.14 -36.71
CA ALA A 50 11.33 -48.72 -36.38
C ALA A 50 12.63 -47.89 -36.49
N ALA A 51 13.78 -48.52 -36.81
CA ALA A 51 15.08 -47.85 -36.86
C ALA A 51 15.45 -47.27 -38.24
N ALA A 52 14.54 -47.25 -39.23
CA ALA A 52 14.83 -46.85 -40.61
C ALA A 52 14.00 -45.67 -41.16
N ALA A 53 13.35 -44.86 -40.31
CA ALA A 53 12.68 -43.64 -40.73
C ALA A 53 13.18 -42.45 -39.91
N GLY A 54 13.93 -41.54 -40.54
CA GLY A 54 14.40 -40.30 -39.92
C GLY A 54 13.23 -39.40 -39.46
N PRO A 55 13.43 -38.56 -38.42
CA PRO A 55 12.37 -37.69 -37.92
C PRO A 55 12.00 -36.62 -38.97
N PRO A 56 10.71 -36.21 -39.06
CA PRO A 56 10.32 -35.11 -39.93
C PRO A 56 10.93 -33.79 -39.42
N PRO A 57 11.12 -32.78 -40.30
CA PRO A 57 11.72 -31.51 -39.92
C PRO A 57 10.93 -30.88 -38.77
N VAL A 58 11.64 -30.61 -37.67
CA VAL A 58 11.12 -29.94 -36.48
C VAL A 58 10.74 -28.53 -36.90
N HIS A 59 9.44 -28.23 -36.96
CA HIS A 59 8.99 -26.84 -37.10
C HIS A 59 9.58 -26.04 -35.93
N PRO A 60 10.15 -24.84 -36.17
CA PRO A 60 10.59 -23.97 -35.08
C PRO A 60 9.39 -23.74 -34.14
N PRO A 61 9.59 -23.78 -32.81
CA PRO A 61 8.53 -23.53 -31.87
C PRO A 61 7.89 -22.17 -32.21
N PRO A 62 6.56 -22.05 -32.17
CA PRO A 62 5.91 -20.76 -32.36
C PRO A 62 6.55 -19.76 -31.38
N PRO A 63 6.79 -18.49 -31.80
CA PRO A 63 7.33 -17.48 -30.92
C PRO A 63 6.54 -17.50 -29.61
N PRO A 64 7.19 -17.42 -28.44
CA PRO A 64 6.48 -17.38 -27.17
C PRO A 64 5.40 -16.31 -27.28
N ALA A 65 4.15 -16.71 -27.03
CA ALA A 65 3.04 -15.78 -26.99
C ALA A 65 3.45 -14.60 -26.08
N PRO A 66 3.17 -13.33 -26.48
CA PRO A 66 3.50 -12.19 -25.65
C PRO A 66 2.98 -12.48 -24.24
N VAL A 67 3.87 -12.46 -23.24
CA VAL A 67 3.48 -12.62 -21.85
C VAL A 67 2.55 -11.45 -21.54
N GLU A 68 1.25 -11.70 -21.61
CA GLU A 68 0.24 -10.67 -21.40
C GLU A 68 0.37 -10.19 -19.96
N GLN A 69 0.84 -8.96 -19.78
CA GLN A 69 1.11 -8.41 -18.46
C GLN A 69 -0.20 -8.39 -17.65
N PRO A 70 -0.17 -8.73 -16.35
CA PRO A 70 -1.37 -8.69 -15.52
C PRO A 70 -2.06 -7.31 -15.57
N LEU A 71 -3.38 -7.29 -15.56
CA LEU A 71 -4.18 -6.06 -15.60
C LEU A 71 -3.77 -5.06 -14.50
N SER A 72 -3.40 -5.55 -13.32
CA SER A 72 -2.91 -4.72 -12.21
C SER A 72 -1.59 -4.00 -12.55
N VAL A 73 -0.70 -4.61 -13.33
CA VAL A 73 0.56 -3.95 -13.78
C VAL A 73 0.23 -2.86 -14.79
N ILE A 74 -0.59 -3.18 -15.79
CA ILE A 74 -0.99 -2.24 -16.85
C ILE A 74 -1.72 -1.03 -16.24
N ALA A 75 -2.65 -1.29 -15.31
CA ALA A 75 -3.41 -0.25 -14.62
C ALA A 75 -2.48 0.66 -13.80
N PHE A 76 -1.50 0.10 -13.06
CA PHE A 76 -0.55 0.90 -12.30
C PHE A 76 0.28 1.83 -13.20
N GLU A 77 0.80 1.30 -14.31
CA GLU A 77 1.60 2.08 -15.25
C GLU A 77 0.78 3.20 -15.92
N ALA A 78 -0.44 2.89 -16.36
CA ALA A 78 -1.29 3.85 -17.04
C ALA A 78 -1.86 4.91 -16.08
N GLN A 79 -2.47 4.48 -14.97
CA GLN A 79 -3.22 5.36 -14.07
C GLN A 79 -2.29 6.10 -13.10
N ILE A 80 -1.31 5.42 -12.51
CA ILE A 80 -0.45 6.01 -11.48
C ILE A 80 0.78 6.65 -12.11
N MET A 81 1.60 5.86 -12.82
CA MET A 81 2.89 6.35 -13.33
C MET A 81 2.73 7.42 -14.41
N GLN A 82 1.97 7.11 -15.46
CA GLN A 82 1.73 8.03 -16.58
C GLN A 82 0.65 9.06 -16.24
N GLY A 83 -0.42 8.65 -15.57
CA GLY A 83 -1.58 9.49 -15.29
C GLY A 83 -1.39 10.52 -14.19
N LYS A 84 -0.56 10.24 -13.17
CA LYS A 84 -0.43 11.11 -11.98
C LYS A 84 1.02 11.49 -11.66
N VAL A 85 1.93 10.52 -11.53
CA VAL A 85 3.32 10.76 -11.08
C VAL A 85 4.11 11.62 -12.06
N LYS A 86 4.15 11.25 -13.35
CA LYS A 86 4.89 12.05 -14.36
C LYS A 86 4.35 13.48 -14.52
N PRO A 87 3.02 13.71 -14.62
CA PRO A 87 2.46 15.07 -14.61
C PRO A 87 2.88 15.87 -13.38
N PHE A 88 2.87 15.26 -12.19
CA PHE A 88 3.29 15.93 -10.96
C PHE A 88 4.76 16.34 -10.96
N ILE A 89 5.67 15.46 -11.40
CA ILE A 89 7.10 15.78 -11.52
C ILE A 89 7.30 16.98 -12.46
N LYS A 90 6.64 16.94 -13.63
CA LYS A 90 6.69 18.05 -14.60
C LYS A 90 6.10 19.35 -14.03
N LEU A 91 5.02 19.25 -13.26
CA LEU A 91 4.42 20.40 -12.57
C LEU A 91 5.39 21.00 -11.53
N THR A 92 6.19 20.15 -10.89
CA THR A 92 7.18 20.58 -9.89
C THR A 92 8.28 21.43 -10.50
N ASP A 93 8.69 21.16 -11.75
CA ASP A 93 9.68 21.98 -12.46
C ASP A 93 9.26 23.45 -12.55
N ALA A 94 7.95 23.73 -12.59
CA ALA A 94 7.41 25.09 -12.67
C ALA A 94 7.57 25.89 -11.36
N LEU A 95 7.88 25.23 -10.23
CA LEU A 95 8.20 25.90 -8.97
C LEU A 95 9.61 26.49 -8.97
N ALA A 96 10.50 26.02 -9.86
CA ALA A 96 11.88 26.48 -10.01
C ALA A 96 12.73 26.41 -8.72
N VAL A 97 12.40 25.51 -7.80
CA VAL A 97 13.15 25.28 -6.55
C VAL A 97 13.96 23.99 -6.66
N PRO A 98 15.30 24.04 -6.72
CA PRO A 98 16.13 22.86 -6.97
C PRO A 98 15.89 21.70 -6.00
N SER A 99 15.81 21.96 -4.69
CA SER A 99 15.61 20.91 -3.69
C SER A 99 14.24 20.22 -3.82
N VAL A 100 13.19 20.97 -4.13
CA VAL A 100 11.82 20.43 -4.30
C VAL A 100 11.73 19.61 -5.59
N ILE A 101 12.36 20.10 -6.67
CA ILE A 101 12.44 19.38 -7.95
C ILE A 101 13.21 18.06 -7.78
N GLU A 102 14.36 18.10 -7.11
CA GLU A 102 15.17 16.91 -6.83
C GLU A 102 14.39 15.89 -6.00
N GLN A 103 13.72 16.34 -4.94
CA GLN A 103 12.94 15.45 -4.09
C GLN A 103 11.74 14.84 -4.83
N ALA A 104 11.04 15.62 -5.67
CA ALA A 104 9.94 15.09 -6.48
C ALA A 104 10.41 14.05 -7.51
N LYS A 105 11.61 14.22 -8.09
CA LYS A 105 12.22 13.19 -8.95
C LYS A 105 12.51 11.91 -8.17
N LYS A 106 13.02 12.03 -6.94
CA LYS A 106 13.23 10.88 -6.05
C LYS A 106 11.93 10.20 -5.63
N THR A 107 10.86 10.94 -5.44
CA THR A 107 9.52 10.36 -5.30
C THR A 107 9.11 9.61 -6.58
N GLY A 108 9.43 10.13 -7.76
CA GLY A 108 9.24 9.41 -9.03
C GLY A 108 10.01 8.09 -9.10
N ASP A 109 11.28 8.10 -8.72
CA ASP A 109 12.13 6.91 -8.63
C ASP A 109 11.52 5.87 -7.67
N LEU A 110 11.05 6.30 -6.50
CA LEU A 110 10.36 5.46 -5.53
C LEU A 110 9.12 4.76 -6.12
N PHE A 111 8.30 5.48 -6.87
CA PHE A 111 7.13 4.90 -7.55
C PHE A 111 7.53 3.98 -8.72
N ASN A 112 8.66 4.21 -9.39
CA ASN A 112 9.22 3.27 -10.37
C ASN A 112 9.68 1.97 -9.69
N THR A 113 10.34 2.07 -8.53
CA THR A 113 10.73 0.91 -7.71
C THR A 113 9.48 0.11 -7.30
N LEU A 114 8.40 0.79 -6.91
CA LEU A 114 7.11 0.17 -6.61
C LEU A 114 6.51 -0.54 -7.83
N ASN A 115 6.57 0.07 -9.02
CA ASN A 115 6.17 -0.58 -10.26
C ASN A 115 6.95 -1.88 -10.51
N GLY A 116 8.26 -1.87 -10.24
CA GLY A 116 9.12 -3.05 -10.33
C GLY A 116 8.67 -4.18 -9.41
N LEU A 117 8.30 -3.86 -8.16
CA LEU A 117 7.75 -4.84 -7.22
C LEU A 117 6.39 -5.37 -7.68
N ILE A 118 5.49 -4.50 -8.17
CA ILE A 118 4.16 -4.92 -8.67
C ILE A 118 4.31 -5.85 -9.89
N LYS A 119 5.25 -5.58 -10.79
CA LYS A 119 5.61 -6.48 -11.90
C LYS A 119 6.12 -7.83 -11.41
N THR A 120 7.00 -7.80 -10.42
CA THR A 120 7.53 -9.02 -9.78
C THR A 120 6.38 -9.82 -9.18
N ALA A 121 5.47 -9.19 -8.44
CA ALA A 121 4.31 -9.86 -7.86
C ALA A 121 3.35 -10.43 -8.92
N GLY A 122 3.17 -9.72 -10.04
CA GLY A 122 2.38 -10.18 -11.18
C GLY A 122 2.97 -11.40 -11.91
N ALA A 123 4.29 -11.57 -11.87
CA ALA A 123 5.01 -12.66 -12.54
C ALA A 123 5.36 -13.83 -11.60
N CYS A 124 5.49 -13.58 -10.30
CA CYS A 124 6.04 -14.54 -9.34
C CYS A 124 5.01 -15.06 -8.34
N LYS A 125 5.30 -16.24 -7.80
CA LYS A 125 4.64 -16.73 -6.57
C LYS A 125 5.04 -15.87 -5.38
N LYS A 126 4.15 -15.82 -4.38
CA LYS A 126 4.43 -15.13 -3.11
C LYS A 126 5.69 -15.71 -2.47
N PRO A 127 6.72 -14.90 -2.21
CA PRO A 127 7.93 -15.36 -1.52
C PRO A 127 7.65 -15.69 -0.05
N ASP A 128 8.60 -16.39 0.56
CA ASP A 128 8.65 -16.50 2.01
C ASP A 128 8.92 -15.13 2.66
N PRO A 129 8.66 -14.97 3.97
CA PRO A 129 8.80 -13.69 4.66
C PRO A 129 10.20 -13.06 4.57
N ASN A 130 11.27 -13.85 4.52
CA ASN A 130 12.64 -13.32 4.48
C ASN A 130 12.94 -12.76 3.08
N ALA A 131 12.63 -13.51 2.03
CA ALA A 131 12.77 -13.04 0.66
C ALA A 131 11.85 -11.84 0.37
N PHE A 132 10.67 -11.77 1.00
CA PHE A 132 9.82 -10.58 0.91
C PHE A 132 10.47 -9.36 1.59
N ALA A 133 11.04 -9.53 2.79
CA ALA A 133 11.75 -8.46 3.47
C ALA A 133 12.91 -7.91 2.65
N GLU A 134 13.69 -8.78 1.99
CA GLU A 134 14.77 -8.38 1.08
C GLU A 134 14.27 -7.53 -0.10
N LEU A 135 13.11 -7.86 -0.67
CA LEU A 135 12.50 -7.02 -1.71
C LEU A 135 12.12 -5.62 -1.19
N LEU A 136 11.64 -5.52 0.06
CA LEU A 136 11.28 -4.25 0.67
C LEU A 136 12.51 -3.37 0.95
N LEU A 137 13.69 -3.96 1.17
CA LEU A 137 14.95 -3.20 1.28
C LEU A 137 15.25 -2.40 0.01
N GLY A 138 14.75 -2.83 -1.15
CA GLY A 138 14.89 -2.10 -2.41
C GLY A 138 14.33 -0.67 -2.39
N PHE A 139 13.41 -0.36 -1.47
CA PHE A 139 12.86 0.99 -1.31
C PHE A 139 13.73 1.91 -0.44
N GLN A 140 14.62 1.36 0.39
CA GLN A 140 15.38 2.15 1.37
C GLN A 140 16.21 3.26 0.73
N PRO A 141 16.95 3.04 -0.37
CA PRO A 141 17.78 4.10 -0.98
C PRO A 141 16.95 5.31 -1.41
N ASP A 142 15.76 5.08 -1.97
CA ASP A 142 14.86 6.15 -2.42
C ASP A 142 14.29 6.93 -1.22
N ILE A 143 13.83 6.23 -0.17
CA ILE A 143 13.28 6.84 1.05
C ILE A 143 14.34 7.66 1.80
N GLU A 144 15.55 7.11 1.94
CA GLU A 144 16.68 7.80 2.55
C GLU A 144 17.05 9.06 1.75
N SER A 145 17.08 8.97 0.42
CA SER A 145 17.36 10.12 -0.43
C SER A 145 16.29 11.20 -0.28
N ILE A 146 15.01 10.85 -0.24
CA ILE A 146 13.90 11.80 -0.04
C ILE A 146 14.05 12.51 1.30
N THR A 147 14.35 11.77 2.37
CA THR A 147 14.47 12.32 3.73
C THR A 147 15.71 13.20 3.86
N LYS A 148 16.85 12.76 3.30
CA LYS A 148 18.09 13.53 3.30
C LYS A 148 17.95 14.87 2.58
N ILE A 149 17.22 14.94 1.47
CA ILE A 149 16.98 16.21 0.77
C ILE A 149 16.19 17.18 1.66
N LYS A 150 15.19 16.69 2.40
CA LYS A 150 14.44 17.50 3.38
C LYS A 150 15.37 18.04 4.46
N ASP A 151 16.16 17.17 5.09
CA ASP A 151 16.95 17.52 6.28
C ASP A 151 18.17 18.40 5.96
N SER A 152 18.72 18.26 4.75
CA SER A 152 19.87 19.07 4.29
C SER A 152 19.46 20.39 3.63
N SER A 153 18.18 20.59 3.34
CA SER A 153 17.71 21.83 2.73
C SER A 153 17.84 23.01 3.70
N LYS A 154 18.59 24.03 3.29
CA LYS A 154 18.74 25.29 4.03
C LYS A 154 17.60 26.27 3.74
N GLU A 155 16.73 25.94 2.80
CA GLU A 155 15.67 26.82 2.32
C GLU A 155 14.42 26.68 3.19
N ARG A 156 14.36 27.44 4.29
CA ARG A 156 13.29 27.33 5.30
C ARG A 156 11.89 27.59 4.74
N ASP A 157 11.76 28.40 3.69
CA ASP A 157 10.48 28.74 3.07
C ASP A 157 9.81 27.53 2.38
N TRP A 158 10.60 26.49 2.05
CA TRP A 158 10.13 25.30 1.34
C TRP A 158 10.03 24.06 2.22
N VAL A 159 10.24 24.20 3.53
CA VAL A 159 10.24 23.06 4.46
C VAL A 159 8.90 22.31 4.45
N HIS A 160 7.78 23.01 4.22
CA HIS A 160 6.47 22.36 4.13
C HIS A 160 6.29 21.57 2.85
N HIS A 161 6.82 22.03 1.71
CA HIS A 161 6.83 21.25 0.46
C HIS A 161 7.65 19.98 0.62
N LEU A 162 8.84 20.12 1.23
CA LEU A 162 9.73 18.98 1.42
C LEU A 162 9.19 17.96 2.44
N SER A 163 8.53 18.45 3.49
CA SER A 163 7.87 17.60 4.49
C SER A 163 6.67 16.87 3.89
N MET A 164 5.86 17.53 3.07
CA MET A 164 4.71 16.90 2.40
C MET A 164 5.12 15.68 1.58
N LEU A 165 6.19 15.82 0.78
CA LEU A 165 6.74 14.71 -0.02
C LEU A 165 7.34 13.60 0.85
N SER A 166 8.08 13.98 1.91
CA SER A 166 8.71 12.99 2.81
C SER A 166 7.69 12.14 3.55
N GLU A 167 6.65 12.76 4.13
CA GLU A 167 5.58 12.00 4.79
C GLU A 167 4.83 11.11 3.80
N GLY A 168 4.56 11.63 2.59
CA GLY A 168 3.85 10.87 1.58
C GLY A 168 4.64 9.69 1.00
N ALA A 169 5.98 9.72 1.04
CA ALA A 169 6.83 8.63 0.55
C ALA A 169 6.57 7.30 1.28
N SER A 170 6.19 7.36 2.57
CA SER A 170 5.81 6.20 3.38
C SER A 170 4.62 5.42 2.82
N CYS A 171 3.86 5.96 1.86
CA CYS A 171 2.71 5.29 1.27
C CYS A 171 3.06 3.95 0.61
N ILE A 172 4.29 3.79 0.11
CA ILE A 172 4.78 2.53 -0.49
C ILE A 172 4.71 1.35 0.46
N GLY A 173 4.69 1.58 1.77
CA GLY A 173 4.59 0.53 2.79
C GLY A 173 3.34 -0.33 2.68
N TRP A 174 2.32 0.13 1.93
CA TRP A 174 1.06 -0.59 1.71
C TRP A 174 1.27 -2.03 1.20
N VAL A 175 2.36 -2.30 0.48
CA VAL A 175 2.65 -3.63 -0.08
C VAL A 175 2.83 -4.71 1.00
N ALA A 176 3.15 -4.31 2.23
CA ALA A 176 3.29 -5.20 3.38
C ALA A 176 2.06 -5.22 4.30
N GLU A 177 1.02 -4.42 3.99
CA GLU A 177 -0.13 -4.22 4.86
C GLU A 177 -1.31 -5.13 4.50
N ASN A 178 -2.02 -5.60 5.54
CA ASN A 178 -3.26 -6.38 5.37
C ASN A 178 -4.48 -5.49 5.07
N LYS A 179 -4.38 -4.19 5.37
CA LYS A 179 -5.40 -3.16 5.08
C LYS A 179 -4.77 -1.99 4.30
N PRO A 180 -4.32 -2.21 3.06
CA PRO A 180 -3.50 -1.24 2.33
C PRO A 180 -4.25 0.03 1.94
N GLY A 181 -5.54 -0.05 1.62
CA GLY A 181 -6.36 1.13 1.30
C GLY A 181 -6.48 2.14 2.46
N PRO A 182 -6.88 1.70 3.68
CA PRO A 182 -6.82 2.53 4.88
C PRO A 182 -5.43 3.07 5.19
N PHE A 183 -4.38 2.24 5.10
CA PHE A 183 -3.00 2.68 5.33
C PHE A 183 -2.60 3.86 4.44
N VAL A 184 -2.82 3.76 3.12
CA VAL A 184 -2.50 4.86 2.19
C VAL A 184 -3.32 6.12 2.50
N ASN A 185 -4.55 5.97 3.00
CA ASN A 185 -5.36 7.11 3.42
C ASN A 185 -4.76 7.86 4.61
N ASP A 186 -4.25 7.14 5.61
CA ASP A 186 -3.65 7.75 6.80
C ASP A 186 -2.34 8.48 6.45
N ILE A 187 -1.55 7.92 5.53
CA ILE A 187 -0.36 8.60 4.98
C ILE A 187 -0.75 9.84 4.18
N LYS A 188 -1.82 9.77 3.39
CA LYS A 188 -2.35 10.93 2.68
C LYS A 188 -2.74 12.04 3.65
N ASP A 189 -3.46 11.74 4.72
CA ASP A 189 -3.87 12.73 5.71
C ASP A 189 -2.66 13.37 6.41
N SER A 190 -1.62 12.58 6.67
CA SER A 190 -0.34 13.06 7.22
C SER A 190 0.39 14.02 6.26
N SER A 191 0.42 13.68 4.98
CA SER A 191 0.98 14.56 3.94
C SER A 191 0.14 15.83 3.75
N GLN A 192 -1.19 15.70 3.75
CA GLN A 192 -2.15 16.80 3.59
C GLN A 192 -2.00 17.85 4.70
N PHE A 193 -1.58 17.47 5.91
CA PHE A 193 -1.29 18.43 6.98
C PHE A 193 -0.29 19.52 6.53
N TYR A 194 0.81 19.11 5.89
CA TYR A 194 1.79 20.04 5.33
C TYR A 194 1.27 20.72 4.07
N GLY A 195 0.54 19.98 3.22
CA GLY A 195 -0.16 20.54 2.06
C GLY A 195 -1.08 21.71 2.42
N ASN A 196 -1.82 21.61 3.53
CA ASN A 196 -2.70 22.67 4.02
C ASN A 196 -1.93 23.92 4.43
N ARG A 197 -0.74 23.78 5.03
CA ARG A 197 0.14 24.91 5.35
C ARG A 197 0.64 25.62 4.09
N ILE A 198 1.01 24.85 3.06
CA ILE A 198 1.39 25.40 1.75
C ILE A 198 0.22 26.17 1.14
N ILE A 199 -0.97 25.56 1.10
CA ILE A 199 -2.17 26.22 0.57
C ILE A 199 -2.46 27.49 1.35
N GLN A 200 -2.41 27.47 2.68
CA GLN A 200 -2.63 28.65 3.50
C GLN A 200 -1.63 29.79 3.17
N ASN A 201 -0.36 29.44 2.98
CA ASN A 201 0.70 30.42 2.74
C ASN A 201 0.70 31.00 1.31
N PHE A 202 0.22 30.23 0.33
CA PHE A 202 0.37 30.55 -1.09
C PHE A 202 -0.94 30.75 -1.87
N LYS A 203 -2.11 30.39 -1.32
CA LYS A 203 -3.41 30.49 -2.03
C LYS A 203 -3.74 31.86 -2.62
N GLU A 204 -3.25 32.93 -2.00
CA GLU A 204 -3.46 34.32 -2.42
C GLU A 204 -2.23 34.94 -3.09
N LYS A 205 -1.09 34.22 -3.10
CA LYS A 205 0.20 34.71 -3.62
C LYS A 205 0.56 34.09 -4.95
N ASP A 206 0.57 32.76 -4.99
CA ASP A 206 0.87 31.99 -6.19
C ASP A 206 0.01 30.70 -6.22
N PRO A 207 -1.04 30.68 -7.04
CA PRO A 207 -1.93 29.52 -7.18
C PRO A 207 -1.24 28.23 -7.60
N LYS A 208 -0.05 28.28 -8.22
CA LYS A 208 0.69 27.09 -8.68
C LYS A 208 1.01 26.14 -7.53
N HIS A 209 1.28 26.66 -6.33
CA HIS A 209 1.53 25.80 -5.17
C HIS A 209 0.26 25.06 -4.73
N VAL A 210 -0.91 25.68 -4.86
CA VAL A 210 -2.18 25.02 -4.54
C VAL A 210 -2.46 23.91 -5.54
N GLU A 211 -2.22 24.17 -6.82
CA GLU A 211 -2.33 23.16 -7.88
C GLU A 211 -1.33 22.02 -7.66
N TRP A 212 -0.09 22.33 -7.27
CA TRP A 212 0.94 21.36 -6.96
C TRP A 212 0.57 20.45 -5.79
N VAL A 213 0.04 21.02 -4.68
CA VAL A 213 -0.45 20.23 -3.55
C VAL A 213 -1.58 19.31 -3.99
N ARG A 214 -2.57 19.83 -4.73
CA ARG A 214 -3.69 19.00 -5.23
C ARG A 214 -3.20 17.86 -6.11
N ALA A 215 -2.28 18.13 -7.04
CA ALA A 215 -1.73 17.13 -7.93
C ALA A 215 -1.02 15.99 -7.16
N TYR A 216 -0.30 16.30 -6.09
CA TYR A 216 0.30 15.26 -5.26
C TYR A 216 -0.75 14.42 -4.54
N MET A 217 -1.78 15.05 -3.97
CA MET A 217 -2.86 14.36 -3.26
C MET A 217 -3.64 13.43 -4.19
N GLU A 218 -3.78 13.82 -5.47
CA GLU A 218 -4.38 12.98 -6.49
C GLU A 218 -3.56 11.72 -6.80
N ILE A 219 -2.22 11.73 -6.65
CA ILE A 219 -1.41 10.51 -6.75
C ILE A 219 -1.84 9.52 -5.67
N LEU A 220 -1.95 9.98 -4.42
CA LEU A 220 -2.30 9.13 -3.28
C LEU A 220 -3.76 8.66 -3.34
N ASP A 221 -4.68 9.50 -3.81
CA ASP A 221 -6.07 9.10 -4.06
C ASP A 221 -6.17 8.04 -5.16
N GLU A 222 -5.46 8.22 -6.26
CA GLU A 222 -5.48 7.25 -7.36
C GLU A 222 -4.80 5.94 -6.97
N LEU A 223 -3.70 6.01 -6.20
CA LEU A 223 -3.03 4.84 -5.64
C LEU A 223 -3.99 4.05 -4.74
N LYS A 224 -4.74 4.72 -3.87
CA LYS A 224 -5.74 4.07 -3.03
C LYS A 224 -6.83 3.39 -3.86
N LYS A 225 -7.35 4.04 -4.91
CA LYS A 225 -8.36 3.43 -5.81
C LYS A 225 -7.80 2.18 -6.48
N TYR A 226 -6.59 2.28 -7.05
CA TYR A 226 -5.87 1.17 -7.66
C TYR A 226 -5.71 -0.02 -6.69
N ILE A 227 -5.28 0.24 -5.45
CA ILE A 227 -5.15 -0.77 -4.41
C ILE A 227 -6.50 -1.40 -4.10
N MET A 228 -7.56 -0.61 -3.96
CA MET A 228 -8.89 -1.14 -3.65
C MET A 228 -9.45 -2.01 -4.78
N GLU A 229 -9.08 -1.75 -6.03
CA GLU A 229 -9.52 -2.50 -7.21
C GLU A 229 -8.72 -3.80 -7.44
N HIS A 230 -7.40 -3.77 -7.22
CA HIS A 230 -6.50 -4.89 -7.58
C HIS A 230 -5.86 -5.61 -6.40
N HIS A 231 -5.79 -4.97 -5.23
CA HIS A 231 -4.99 -5.39 -4.07
C HIS A 231 -5.70 -5.15 -2.73
N THR A 232 -7.03 -5.36 -2.69
CA THR A 232 -7.92 -4.92 -1.60
C THR A 232 -7.47 -5.39 -0.21
N THR A 233 -6.92 -6.61 -0.11
CA THR A 233 -6.47 -7.24 1.16
C THR A 233 -4.96 -7.45 1.21
N GLY A 234 -4.19 -6.65 0.47
CA GLY A 234 -2.74 -6.73 0.37
C GLY A 234 -2.26 -7.00 -1.06
N LEU A 235 -0.94 -6.90 -1.25
CA LEU A 235 -0.32 -7.16 -2.56
C LEU A 235 -0.66 -8.57 -3.05
N VAL A 236 -1.22 -8.66 -4.26
CA VAL A 236 -1.65 -9.91 -4.87
C VAL A 236 -0.51 -10.47 -5.71
N TRP A 237 -0.13 -11.70 -5.40
CA TRP A 237 0.91 -12.45 -6.09
C TRP A 237 0.32 -13.46 -7.06
N ASN A 238 1.06 -13.79 -8.12
CA ASN A 238 0.63 -14.78 -9.09
C ASN A 238 0.83 -16.21 -8.54
N ALA A 239 -0.26 -16.87 -8.17
CA ALA A 239 -0.22 -18.24 -7.66
C ALA A 239 0.40 -19.26 -8.63
N LYS A 240 0.35 -18.99 -9.93
CA LYS A 240 0.96 -19.81 -11.00
C LYS A 240 2.28 -19.22 -11.52
N GLY A 241 2.81 -18.20 -10.84
CA GLY A 241 4.02 -17.52 -11.24
C GLY A 241 5.29 -18.35 -11.08
N ILE A 242 6.39 -17.84 -11.61
CA ILE A 242 7.72 -18.40 -11.41
C ILE A 242 8.30 -18.00 -10.05
N THR A 243 9.45 -18.54 -9.67
CA THR A 243 10.16 -18.06 -8.47
C THR A 243 10.83 -16.71 -8.75
N ILE A 244 11.06 -15.91 -7.70
CA ILE A 244 11.75 -14.62 -7.84
C ILE A 244 13.13 -14.79 -8.46
N SER A 245 13.90 -15.81 -8.04
CA SER A 245 15.22 -16.09 -8.59
C SER A 245 15.18 -16.37 -10.10
N GLN A 246 14.16 -17.10 -10.58
CA GLN A 246 13.95 -17.33 -12.01
C GLN A 246 13.55 -16.04 -12.74
N TYR A 247 12.71 -15.21 -12.12
CA TYR A 247 12.30 -13.92 -12.69
C TYR A 247 13.50 -12.98 -12.85
N GLN A 248 14.34 -12.86 -11.82
CA GLN A 248 15.58 -12.08 -11.86
C GLN A 248 16.56 -12.61 -12.91
N ALA A 249 16.72 -13.94 -13.01
CA ALA A 249 17.56 -14.58 -14.02
C ALA A 249 17.01 -14.45 -15.46
N SER A 250 15.71 -14.18 -15.63
CA SER A 250 15.09 -13.91 -16.94
C SER A 250 15.11 -12.41 -17.32
N ALA A 251 15.19 -11.52 -16.32
CA ALA A 251 15.28 -10.08 -16.50
C ALA A 251 16.72 -9.61 -16.77
N GLY A 252 17.72 -10.32 -16.26
CA GLY A 252 19.11 -10.22 -16.71
C GLY A 252 19.35 -11.20 -17.85
N GLY A 253 19.71 -10.72 -19.04
CA GLY A 253 20.10 -11.57 -20.17
C GLY A 253 21.02 -12.70 -19.70
N GLY A 254 20.60 -13.94 -19.93
CA GLY A 254 21.16 -15.11 -19.27
C GLY A 254 22.66 -15.30 -19.46
N PRO A 255 23.30 -16.13 -18.62
CA PRO A 255 24.71 -16.50 -18.80
C PRO A 255 24.91 -17.15 -20.17
N PRO A 256 26.09 -17.00 -20.81
CA PRO A 256 26.33 -17.61 -22.10
C PRO A 256 26.15 -19.14 -21.99
N PRO A 257 25.65 -19.81 -23.05
CA PRO A 257 25.52 -21.26 -23.04
C PRO A 257 26.87 -21.91 -22.75
N PRO A 258 26.90 -23.07 -22.07
CA PRO A 258 28.16 -23.76 -21.77
C PRO A 258 28.91 -23.99 -23.09
N PRO A 259 30.23 -23.77 -23.12
CA PRO A 259 31.02 -23.97 -24.33
C PRO A 259 30.89 -25.43 -24.78
N PRO A 260 30.76 -25.69 -26.09
CA PRO A 260 30.82 -27.05 -26.62
C PRO A 260 32.18 -27.67 -26.26
N PRO A 261 32.26 -29.00 -26.08
CA PRO A 261 33.50 -29.67 -25.72
C PRO A 261 34.58 -29.37 -26.77
N PRO A 262 35.84 -29.12 -26.35
CA PRO A 262 36.89 -28.66 -27.25
C PRO A 262 37.22 -29.73 -28.30
N PRO A 263 37.21 -29.39 -29.60
CA PRO A 263 37.85 -30.21 -30.62
C PRO A 263 39.38 -30.19 -30.43
N ALA A 264 40.01 -31.32 -30.74
CA ALA A 264 41.44 -31.54 -30.60
C ALA A 264 42.30 -30.49 -31.34
N VAL A 265 43.42 -30.17 -30.69
CA VAL A 265 44.43 -29.17 -31.07
C VAL A 265 45.17 -29.57 -32.34
N ILE A 266 45.26 -28.68 -33.32
CA ILE A 266 46.29 -28.69 -34.38
C ILE A 266 46.82 -27.24 -34.55
N PRO A 267 48.13 -26.98 -34.68
CA PRO A 267 48.71 -25.62 -34.64
C PRO A 267 48.64 -24.87 -35.99
N ALA A 268 48.69 -23.53 -35.89
CA ALA A 268 48.47 -22.49 -36.91
C ALA A 268 49.49 -22.43 -38.07
N PRO A 269 49.23 -21.61 -39.13
CA PRO A 269 49.75 -20.23 -39.11
C PRO A 269 48.90 -19.11 -39.80
N ASN A 270 49.16 -17.89 -39.31
CA ASN A 270 48.85 -16.49 -39.71
C ASN A 270 48.24 -16.12 -41.08
N SER A 271 47.29 -15.17 -41.07
CA SER A 271 47.28 -13.94 -41.91
C SER A 271 46.10 -12.98 -41.62
N GLY A 272 46.38 -11.66 -41.62
CA GLY A 272 45.51 -10.58 -42.17
C GLY A 272 44.34 -9.98 -41.35
N ALA A 273 44.43 -8.69 -41.01
CA ALA A 273 43.42 -7.81 -40.37
C ALA A 273 42.29 -7.34 -41.35
N PRO A 274 41.35 -6.39 -41.03
CA PRO A 274 40.79 -5.86 -39.76
C PRO A 274 39.23 -5.75 -39.73
N ALA A 275 38.69 -5.26 -38.59
CA ALA A 275 37.50 -4.39 -38.42
C ALA A 275 36.14 -4.98 -37.93
N GLY A 276 35.60 -4.30 -36.91
CA GLY A 276 34.16 -4.10 -36.71
C GLY A 276 33.63 -4.43 -35.31
N GLY A 277 33.34 -3.42 -34.47
CA GLY A 277 32.58 -3.70 -33.25
C GLY A 277 32.30 -2.62 -32.21
N HIS A 278 32.94 -1.45 -32.22
CA HIS A 278 32.57 -0.32 -31.32
C HIS A 278 32.53 1.06 -32.00
N ALA A 279 32.85 1.11 -33.30
CA ALA A 279 32.78 2.34 -34.10
C ALA A 279 31.39 2.59 -34.75
N ALA A 280 30.45 1.63 -34.69
CA ALA A 280 29.09 1.82 -35.21
C ALA A 280 28.20 2.66 -34.28
N LEU A 281 28.57 2.82 -33.00
CA LEU A 281 27.77 3.56 -32.02
C LEU A 281 28.20 5.04 -31.86
N PHE A 282 29.41 5.41 -32.33
CA PHE A 282 29.85 6.80 -32.38
C PHE A 282 29.63 7.48 -33.74
N ALA A 283 29.37 6.70 -34.80
CA ALA A 283 28.98 7.24 -36.11
C ALA A 283 27.50 7.69 -36.17
N ASP A 284 26.62 7.15 -35.32
CA ASP A 284 25.21 7.59 -35.24
C ASP A 284 25.03 8.87 -34.40
N LEU A 285 26.04 9.25 -33.60
CA LEU A 285 26.02 10.50 -32.83
C LEU A 285 26.54 11.71 -33.65
N SER A 286 26.98 11.48 -34.89
CA SER A 286 27.51 12.53 -35.78
C SER A 286 26.54 12.91 -36.92
N ARG A 287 25.30 12.38 -36.96
CA ARG A 287 24.27 12.83 -37.90
C ARG A 287 23.49 14.02 -37.33
N GLY A 288 24.11 15.19 -37.39
CA GLY A 288 23.39 16.47 -37.31
C GLY A 288 22.34 16.61 -38.44
N GLU A 289 21.33 17.45 -38.16
CA GLU A 289 20.21 17.93 -39.01
C GLU A 289 19.32 16.92 -39.76
N ASP A 290 19.74 15.67 -40.02
CA ASP A 290 18.96 14.69 -40.80
C ASP A 290 18.01 13.78 -40.00
N VAL A 291 17.91 13.97 -38.66
CA VAL A 291 17.00 13.19 -37.77
C VAL A 291 15.51 13.56 -37.95
N THR A 292 15.18 14.57 -38.74
CA THR A 292 13.78 15.03 -38.93
C THR A 292 13.06 14.38 -40.11
N LYS A 293 13.73 13.54 -40.91
CA LYS A 293 13.14 12.91 -42.11
C LYS A 293 12.29 11.65 -41.83
N GLY A 294 12.30 11.14 -40.59
CA GLY A 294 11.58 9.92 -40.20
C GLY A 294 10.24 10.12 -39.46
N LEU A 295 9.83 11.36 -39.17
CA LEU A 295 8.57 11.64 -38.48
C LEU A 295 7.42 11.83 -39.48
N ARG A 296 6.31 11.11 -39.27
CA ARG A 296 5.07 11.26 -40.02
C ARG A 296 4.58 12.71 -39.93
N LYS A 297 4.51 13.41 -41.06
CA LYS A 297 3.90 14.75 -41.14
C LYS A 297 2.39 14.63 -40.91
N VAL A 298 1.90 15.34 -39.90
CA VAL A 298 0.48 15.44 -39.57
C VAL A 298 -0.22 16.28 -40.65
N ASP A 299 -1.32 15.77 -41.18
CA ASP A 299 -2.08 16.43 -42.24
C ASP A 299 -2.89 17.61 -41.68
N LYS A 300 -3.11 18.63 -42.50
CA LYS A 300 -3.59 19.96 -42.09
C LYS A 300 -5.01 19.95 -41.52
N ASN A 301 -5.74 18.85 -41.70
CA ASN A 301 -7.09 18.62 -41.16
C ASN A 301 -7.10 18.12 -39.70
N GLU A 302 -5.96 17.74 -39.12
CA GLU A 302 -5.86 17.25 -37.72
C GLU A 302 -5.41 18.35 -36.74
N MET A 303 -5.28 19.59 -37.18
CA MET A 303 -4.94 20.73 -36.33
C MET A 303 -6.18 21.49 -35.84
N THR A 304 -6.51 21.34 -34.56
CA THR A 304 -7.69 21.93 -33.88
C THR A 304 -7.75 23.47 -33.83
N HIS A 305 -6.73 24.17 -34.35
CA HIS A 305 -6.70 25.63 -34.47
C HIS A 305 -7.02 26.14 -35.89
N LYS A 306 -7.23 25.25 -36.87
CA LYS A 306 -7.56 25.62 -38.27
C LYS A 306 -8.89 25.06 -38.79
N ASN A 307 -9.59 24.23 -38.00
CA ASN A 307 -10.90 23.70 -38.36
C ASN A 307 -11.96 24.01 -37.27
N PRO A 308 -12.72 25.11 -37.41
CA PRO A 308 -13.76 25.53 -36.46
C PRO A 308 -14.90 24.52 -36.24
N ALA A 309 -15.09 23.53 -37.13
CA ALA A 309 -16.16 22.53 -37.01
C ALA A 309 -15.93 21.48 -35.89
N LEU A 310 -14.71 21.35 -35.37
CA LEU A 310 -14.37 20.38 -34.30
C LEU A 310 -14.62 20.91 -32.88
N ARG A 311 -15.24 22.10 -32.73
CA ARG A 311 -15.59 22.69 -31.41
C ARG A 311 -17.09 22.60 -31.06
N GLY A 312 -17.93 22.09 -31.96
CA GLY A 312 -19.37 22.05 -31.76
C GLY A 312 -19.86 20.71 -31.22
N GLY A 313 -19.90 20.53 -29.89
CA GLY A 313 -20.46 19.30 -29.33
C GLY A 313 -20.40 19.13 -27.82
N SER A 314 -20.83 20.11 -27.03
CA SER A 314 -21.43 19.82 -25.71
C SER A 314 -22.22 21.03 -25.23
N THR A 315 -23.53 20.98 -25.44
CA THR A 315 -24.51 21.96 -24.98
C THR A 315 -24.69 21.89 -23.48
N VAL A 316 -24.49 23.01 -22.76
CA VAL A 316 -24.98 23.21 -21.39
C VAL A 316 -26.15 24.20 -21.47
N PRO A 317 -27.33 23.92 -20.90
CA PRO A 317 -28.46 24.84 -20.96
C PRO A 317 -28.23 26.10 -20.11
N SER A 318 -28.46 27.27 -20.72
CA SER A 318 -28.42 28.59 -20.08
C SER A 318 -29.83 29.05 -19.70
N THR A 319 -29.99 29.68 -18.54
CA THR A 319 -31.08 30.63 -18.26
C THR A 319 -30.50 31.97 -17.80
N PRO A 320 -31.18 33.10 -18.09
CA PRO A 320 -30.55 34.39 -18.37
C PRO A 320 -30.35 35.25 -17.13
N GLY A 321 -29.30 36.08 -17.15
CA GLY A 321 -28.90 36.93 -16.04
C GLY A 321 -29.73 38.21 -15.86
N THR A 322 -29.46 38.90 -14.76
CA THR A 322 -29.48 40.36 -14.63
C THR A 322 -28.63 40.78 -13.44
N SER A 323 -27.89 41.87 -13.62
CA SER A 323 -26.94 42.47 -12.68
C SER A 323 -27.64 43.15 -11.50
N ALA A 324 -27.14 42.94 -10.27
CA ALA A 324 -27.33 43.86 -9.14
C ALA A 324 -26.30 43.60 -8.02
N VAL A 325 -25.92 44.69 -7.35
CA VAL A 325 -24.90 44.82 -6.31
C VAL A 325 -25.27 44.13 -4.99
N ALA A 326 -24.32 43.37 -4.41
CA ALA A 326 -24.11 42.87 -3.03
C ALA A 326 -25.30 42.30 -2.21
N PRO A 327 -25.15 41.12 -1.55
CA PRO A 327 -24.50 41.11 -0.23
C PRO A 327 -23.61 39.88 0.05
N LYS A 328 -22.70 40.02 1.01
CA LYS A 328 -21.88 38.94 1.60
C LYS A 328 -22.77 37.74 1.94
N LYS A 329 -22.52 36.57 1.34
CA LYS A 329 -23.14 35.30 1.78
C LYS A 329 -22.25 34.61 2.83
N PRO A 330 -22.88 33.92 3.79
CA PRO A 330 -22.22 33.49 5.03
C PRO A 330 -21.22 32.37 4.78
N ILE A 331 -20.15 32.37 5.57
CA ILE A 331 -19.24 31.23 5.75
C ILE A 331 -20.11 29.99 6.00
N LYS A 332 -20.09 29.03 5.07
CA LYS A 332 -20.67 27.70 5.33
C LYS A 332 -19.91 27.12 6.52
N PRO A 333 -20.58 26.81 7.66
CA PRO A 333 -19.95 26.04 8.71
C PRO A 333 -19.46 24.73 8.10
N SER A 334 -18.25 24.30 8.48
CA SER A 334 -17.80 22.93 8.27
C SER A 334 -18.93 21.98 8.68
N LYS A 335 -19.28 21.04 7.78
CA LYS A 335 -20.29 20.03 8.10
C LYS A 335 -19.87 19.37 9.42
N PRO A 336 -20.75 19.29 10.42
CA PRO A 336 -20.45 18.56 11.65
C PRO A 336 -20.12 17.11 11.31
N HIS A 337 -19.22 16.51 12.08
CA HIS A 337 -18.71 15.14 11.98
C HIS A 337 -19.82 14.04 11.94
N ALA A 338 -21.09 14.43 12.11
CA ALA A 338 -22.27 13.57 12.07
C ALA A 338 -22.65 13.04 10.66
N LEU A 339 -21.98 13.48 9.58
CA LEU A 339 -22.30 13.08 8.20
C LEU A 339 -21.17 12.34 7.47
N MET A 340 -20.12 11.92 8.19
CA MET A 340 -19.17 10.94 7.66
C MET A 340 -19.86 9.57 7.78
N GLY A 341 -20.13 8.89 6.66
CA GLY A 341 -20.89 7.64 6.65
C GLY A 341 -20.40 6.68 7.73
N LYS A 342 -21.31 6.23 8.60
CA LYS A 342 -20.99 5.29 9.69
C LYS A 342 -20.45 4.01 9.06
N LYS A 343 -19.19 3.69 9.33
CA LYS A 343 -18.66 2.34 9.08
C LYS A 343 -19.49 1.36 9.91
N PRO A 344 -19.76 0.14 9.41
CA PRO A 344 -20.63 -0.80 10.12
C PRO A 344 -20.02 -1.12 11.49
N SER A 345 -20.84 -0.98 12.53
CA SER A 345 -20.47 -1.38 13.88
C SER A 345 -20.17 -2.88 13.90
N LYS A 346 -19.01 -3.26 14.41
CA LYS A 346 -18.60 -4.66 14.52
C LYS A 346 -18.52 -5.04 15.98
N PHE A 347 -19.10 -6.19 16.31
CA PHE A 347 -18.96 -6.84 17.60
C PHE A 347 -18.94 -8.34 17.33
N ALA A 348 -17.73 -8.91 17.24
CA ALA A 348 -17.57 -10.32 16.89
C ALA A 348 -16.30 -10.90 17.51
N LEU A 349 -16.34 -12.18 17.84
CA LEU A 349 -15.16 -12.97 18.17
C LEU A 349 -14.57 -13.54 16.87
N GLU A 350 -13.37 -13.07 16.50
CA GLU A 350 -12.63 -13.55 15.34
C GLU A 350 -11.44 -14.39 15.82
N GLY A 351 -11.60 -15.71 15.77
CA GLY A 351 -10.63 -16.63 16.37
C GLY A 351 -10.58 -16.44 17.88
N SER A 352 -9.44 -15.98 18.40
CA SER A 352 -9.25 -15.63 19.82
C SER A 352 -9.35 -14.13 20.09
N LYS A 353 -9.73 -13.31 19.11
CA LYS A 353 -9.76 -11.85 19.25
C LYS A 353 -11.19 -11.31 19.22
N TRP A 354 -11.63 -10.69 20.31
CA TRP A 354 -12.84 -9.89 20.31
C TRP A 354 -12.60 -8.58 19.58
N VAL A 355 -13.35 -8.36 18.51
CA VAL A 355 -13.25 -7.19 17.63
C VAL A 355 -14.50 -6.33 17.83
N ILE A 356 -14.30 -5.19 18.50
CA ILE A 356 -15.34 -4.21 18.81
C ILE A 356 -14.97 -2.92 18.06
N GLU A 357 -15.62 -2.66 16.92
CA GLU A 357 -15.27 -1.52 16.07
C GLU A 357 -16.47 -0.61 15.81
N TYR A 358 -16.23 0.71 15.74
CA TYR A 358 -17.20 1.73 15.31
C TYR A 358 -18.52 1.73 16.10
N GLN A 359 -18.47 1.33 17.37
CA GLN A 359 -19.61 1.39 18.28
C GLN A 359 -19.84 2.85 18.68
N GLU A 360 -21.05 3.36 18.50
CA GLU A 360 -21.38 4.76 18.80
C GLU A 360 -22.62 4.84 19.71
N ASN A 361 -22.48 5.53 20.85
CA ASN A 361 -23.54 5.73 21.84
C ASN A 361 -24.07 4.45 22.49
N GLU A 362 -23.30 3.36 22.46
CA GLU A 362 -23.72 2.09 23.04
C GLU A 362 -23.18 1.95 24.47
N LYS A 363 -24.07 1.89 25.46
CA LYS A 363 -23.68 1.90 26.89
C LYS A 363 -23.70 0.52 27.55
N SER A 364 -24.06 -0.52 26.80
CA SER A 364 -24.28 -1.86 27.33
C SER A 364 -23.60 -2.96 26.52
N LEU A 365 -22.40 -2.72 25.97
CA LEU A 365 -21.62 -3.79 25.34
C LEU A 365 -20.99 -4.66 26.41
N ILE A 366 -21.32 -5.95 26.42
CA ILE A 366 -20.78 -6.90 27.38
C ILE A 366 -20.11 -8.04 26.63
N VAL A 367 -18.83 -8.27 26.94
CA VAL A 367 -18.12 -9.50 26.58
C VAL A 367 -18.28 -10.45 27.75
N GLU A 368 -19.22 -11.40 27.66
CA GLU A 368 -19.61 -12.24 28.80
C GLU A 368 -18.58 -13.34 29.15
N ASN A 369 -17.91 -13.90 28.13
CA ASN A 369 -16.98 -15.03 28.29
C ASN A 369 -15.56 -14.66 27.85
N GLY A 370 -14.92 -13.71 28.53
CA GLY A 370 -13.51 -13.39 28.30
C GLY A 370 -12.60 -14.53 28.81
N GLU A 371 -11.94 -15.23 27.89
CA GLU A 371 -11.00 -16.32 28.20
C GLU A 371 -9.54 -15.84 28.24
N LEU A 372 -8.69 -16.60 28.96
CA LEU A 372 -7.28 -16.27 29.22
C LEU A 372 -6.43 -16.12 27.95
N ASN A 373 -6.80 -16.80 26.86
CA ASN A 373 -6.12 -16.73 25.57
C ASN A 373 -6.70 -15.65 24.64
N GLN A 374 -7.77 -14.96 25.05
CA GLN A 374 -8.48 -14.01 24.21
C GLN A 374 -7.94 -12.59 24.37
N ILE A 375 -7.98 -11.85 23.27
CA ILE A 375 -7.58 -10.43 23.23
C ILE A 375 -8.81 -9.59 22.88
N VAL A 376 -9.08 -8.53 23.64
CA VAL A 376 -10.18 -7.61 23.35
C VAL A 376 -9.64 -6.36 22.68
N SER A 377 -10.11 -6.08 21.48
CA SER A 377 -9.64 -4.97 20.64
C SER A 377 -10.80 -4.04 20.32
N LEU A 378 -10.70 -2.82 20.82
CA LEU A 378 -11.64 -1.73 20.59
C LEU A 378 -11.03 -0.77 19.57
N PHE A 379 -11.76 -0.46 18.51
CA PHE A 379 -11.32 0.48 17.48
C PHE A 379 -12.40 1.48 17.10
N GLY A 380 -12.11 2.78 17.18
CA GLY A 380 -13.02 3.80 16.65
C GLY A 380 -14.35 3.91 17.40
N CYS A 381 -14.45 3.39 18.62
CA CYS A 381 -15.66 3.49 19.45
C CYS A 381 -15.85 4.92 19.95
N LYS A 382 -17.09 5.39 20.04
CA LYS A 382 -17.43 6.74 20.51
C LYS A 382 -18.56 6.72 21.53
N ASN A 383 -18.40 7.44 22.63
CA ASN A 383 -19.42 7.58 23.67
C ASN A 383 -20.04 6.24 24.09
N SER A 384 -19.19 5.23 24.29
CA SER A 384 -19.62 3.84 24.48
C SER A 384 -18.98 3.22 25.72
N THR A 385 -19.71 2.31 26.36
CA THR A 385 -19.26 1.58 27.55
C THR A 385 -19.16 0.09 27.23
N ILE A 386 -17.98 -0.48 27.45
CA ILE A 386 -17.68 -1.88 27.21
C ILE A 386 -17.33 -2.54 28.55
N VAL A 387 -18.03 -3.62 28.87
CA VAL A 387 -17.79 -4.43 30.07
C VAL A 387 -17.21 -5.78 29.64
N ILE A 388 -15.98 -6.04 30.03
CA ILE A 388 -15.27 -7.29 29.76
C ILE A 388 -15.33 -8.13 31.04
N LYS A 389 -16.23 -9.12 31.04
CA LYS A 389 -16.35 -10.08 32.13
C LYS A 389 -15.31 -11.19 31.95
N GLY A 390 -14.69 -11.59 33.05
CA GLY A 390 -13.68 -12.64 33.07
C GLY A 390 -12.24 -12.11 33.05
N LYS A 391 -11.32 -12.99 32.64
CA LYS A 391 -9.88 -12.72 32.61
C LYS A 391 -9.35 -12.94 31.21
N VAL A 392 -8.86 -11.87 30.60
CA VAL A 392 -8.40 -11.85 29.20
C VAL A 392 -6.89 -11.71 29.11
N ASN A 393 -6.31 -12.08 27.97
CA ASN A 393 -4.87 -11.93 27.77
C ASN A 393 -4.47 -10.45 27.72
N ALA A 394 -5.11 -9.67 26.84
CA ALA A 394 -4.80 -8.27 26.63
C ALA A 394 -6.04 -7.47 26.23
N VAL A 395 -6.01 -6.17 26.51
CA VAL A 395 -7.04 -5.21 26.08
C VAL A 395 -6.37 -4.09 25.30
N THR A 396 -6.84 -3.84 24.09
CA THR A 396 -6.29 -2.82 23.18
C THR A 396 -7.39 -1.82 22.83
N ILE A 397 -7.16 -0.54 23.10
CA ILE A 397 -8.10 0.56 22.85
C ILE A 397 -7.45 1.54 21.89
N VAL A 398 -7.96 1.64 20.66
CA VAL A 398 -7.34 2.45 19.60
C VAL A 398 -8.34 3.37 18.95
N ASN A 399 -7.99 4.66 18.85
CA ASN A 399 -8.82 5.66 18.18
C ASN A 399 -10.25 5.80 18.76
N CYS A 400 -10.42 5.53 20.05
CA CYS A 400 -11.70 5.62 20.74
C CYS A 400 -11.89 7.01 21.38
N THR A 401 -13.12 7.49 21.50
CA THR A 401 -13.41 8.82 22.05
C THR A 401 -14.55 8.77 23.05
N LYS A 402 -14.33 9.24 24.28
CA LYS A 402 -15.29 9.11 25.39
C LYS A 402 -15.74 7.67 25.60
N THR A 403 -14.77 6.75 25.57
CA THR A 403 -15.05 5.31 25.71
C THR A 403 -14.65 4.83 27.10
N SER A 404 -15.58 4.17 27.77
CA SER A 404 -15.37 3.58 29.09
C SER A 404 -15.21 2.08 28.95
N VAL A 405 -14.13 1.53 29.51
CA VAL A 405 -13.85 0.10 29.51
C VAL A 405 -13.72 -0.39 30.94
N LEU A 406 -14.60 -1.31 31.32
CA LEU A 406 -14.55 -2.04 32.58
C LEU A 406 -14.00 -3.42 32.27
N VAL A 407 -12.90 -3.82 32.91
CA VAL A 407 -12.29 -5.13 32.74
C VAL A 407 -12.06 -5.80 34.09
N GLY A 408 -12.29 -7.11 34.15
CA GLY A 408 -11.97 -7.94 35.31
C GLY A 408 -10.46 -8.02 35.54
N SER A 409 -9.80 -8.98 34.91
CA SER A 409 -8.33 -9.13 35.01
C SER A 409 -7.69 -9.25 33.63
N VAL A 410 -6.45 -8.78 33.53
CA VAL A 410 -5.65 -8.80 32.31
C VAL A 410 -4.32 -9.48 32.59
N ILE A 411 -3.94 -10.44 31.75
CA ILE A 411 -2.73 -11.25 31.99
C ILE A 411 -1.46 -10.53 31.52
N ALA A 412 -1.52 -9.91 30.34
CA ALA A 412 -0.35 -9.37 29.66
C ALA A 412 -0.30 -7.84 29.75
N SER A 413 -1.24 -7.13 29.13
CA SER A 413 -1.24 -5.67 29.18
C SER A 413 -2.56 -5.04 28.74
N VAL A 414 -2.78 -3.81 29.20
CA VAL A 414 -3.78 -2.90 28.65
C VAL A 414 -3.06 -1.82 27.88
N SER A 415 -3.40 -1.63 26.60
CA SER A 415 -2.78 -0.62 25.74
C SER A 415 -3.85 0.35 25.22
N VAL A 416 -3.62 1.64 25.39
CA VAL A 416 -4.50 2.71 24.92
C VAL A 416 -3.70 3.62 23.99
N THR A 417 -4.15 3.74 22.74
CA THR A 417 -3.44 4.50 21.70
C THR A 417 -4.38 5.44 20.96
N ASN A 418 -3.95 6.68 20.76
CA ASN A 418 -4.66 7.69 19.95
C ASN A 418 -6.15 7.86 20.35
N SER A 419 -6.47 7.71 21.63
CA SER A 419 -7.86 7.67 22.10
C SER A 419 -8.16 8.88 23.00
N PRO A 420 -8.58 10.02 22.42
CA PRO A 420 -8.81 11.23 23.20
C PRO A 420 -10.04 11.04 24.10
N SER A 421 -9.84 11.16 25.41
CA SER A 421 -10.82 10.87 26.45
C SER A 421 -11.21 9.39 26.54
N PHE A 422 -10.70 8.72 27.57
CA PHE A 422 -11.08 7.35 27.91
C PHE A 422 -11.22 7.19 29.42
N THR A 423 -12.04 6.23 29.82
CA THR A 423 -12.10 5.75 31.20
C THR A 423 -11.76 4.26 31.21
N LEU A 424 -10.80 3.86 32.02
CA LEU A 424 -10.42 2.47 32.21
C LEU A 424 -10.67 2.10 33.67
N GLN A 425 -11.41 1.04 33.93
CA GLN A 425 -11.60 0.51 35.27
C GLN A 425 -11.19 -0.96 35.30
N ILE A 426 -10.26 -1.29 36.19
CA ILE A 426 -9.75 -2.65 36.38
C ILE A 426 -10.21 -3.12 37.75
N THR A 427 -11.11 -4.11 37.81
CA THR A 427 -11.66 -4.61 39.08
C THR A 427 -10.84 -5.74 39.70
N GLY A 428 -10.03 -6.43 38.91
CA GLY A 428 -9.05 -7.42 39.35
C GLY A 428 -7.63 -6.91 39.14
N SER A 429 -6.75 -7.71 38.53
CA SER A 429 -5.32 -7.36 38.37
C SER A 429 -4.92 -7.14 36.91
N ALA A 430 -3.90 -6.31 36.70
CA ALA A 430 -3.17 -6.15 35.45
C ALA A 430 -1.70 -5.82 35.75
N PRO A 431 -0.73 -6.39 35.02
CA PRO A 431 0.69 -6.13 35.28
C PRO A 431 1.18 -4.82 34.65
N THR A 432 0.64 -4.42 33.50
CA THR A 432 1.13 -3.25 32.75
C THR A 432 0.00 -2.53 32.03
N ILE A 433 0.04 -1.19 32.07
CA ILE A 433 -0.81 -0.27 31.31
C ILE A 433 0.09 0.62 30.46
N GLN A 434 -0.18 0.68 29.16
CA GLN A 434 0.58 1.46 28.19
C GLN A 434 -0.34 2.51 27.57
N LEU A 435 0.03 3.79 27.70
CA LEU A 435 -0.70 4.91 27.13
C LEU A 435 0.19 5.61 26.09
N ASP A 436 -0.32 5.76 24.87
CA ASP A 436 0.38 6.47 23.79
C ASP A 436 -0.54 7.43 23.06
N SER A 437 -0.11 8.68 22.91
CA SER A 437 -0.80 9.69 22.09
C SER A 437 -2.25 9.90 22.52
N THR A 438 -2.50 9.92 23.83
CA THR A 438 -3.84 9.99 24.41
C THR A 438 -3.93 11.13 25.41
N ASP A 439 -5.05 11.86 25.35
CA ASP A 439 -5.32 13.01 26.21
C ASP A 439 -6.54 12.74 27.11
N SER A 440 -6.55 13.30 28.33
CA SER A 440 -7.68 13.25 29.27
C SER A 440 -8.12 11.82 29.65
N GLY A 441 -7.20 11.04 30.23
CA GLY A 441 -7.45 9.66 30.64
C GLY A 441 -7.78 9.53 32.12
N GLN A 442 -8.75 8.68 32.45
CA GLN A 442 -9.13 8.37 33.84
C GLN A 442 -8.99 6.86 34.08
N ILE A 443 -8.11 6.46 34.99
CA ILE A 443 -7.82 5.04 35.27
C ILE A 443 -8.20 4.72 36.72
N TYR A 444 -9.11 3.77 36.91
CA TYR A 444 -9.53 3.28 38.22
C TYR A 444 -8.91 1.91 38.46
N LEU A 445 -8.15 1.78 39.55
CA LEU A 445 -7.47 0.54 39.91
C LEU A 445 -8.14 -0.10 41.13
N SER A 446 -8.17 -1.43 41.17
CA SER A 446 -8.60 -2.18 42.35
C SER A 446 -7.46 -2.32 43.38
N LYS A 447 -7.80 -2.83 44.58
CA LYS A 447 -6.83 -3.19 45.62
C LYS A 447 -5.84 -4.28 45.14
N ASP A 448 -6.24 -5.09 44.17
CA ASP A 448 -5.42 -6.17 43.59
C ASP A 448 -4.49 -5.70 42.45
N CYS A 449 -4.58 -4.42 42.05
CA CYS A 449 -3.85 -3.85 40.91
C CYS A 449 -2.82 -2.77 41.30
N LEU A 450 -2.41 -2.72 42.57
CA LEU A 450 -1.50 -1.68 43.06
C LEU A 450 -0.05 -1.83 42.56
N GLY A 451 0.33 -3.01 42.08
CA GLY A 451 1.66 -3.29 41.52
C GLY A 451 1.78 -3.06 40.01
N VAL A 452 0.81 -2.38 39.38
CA VAL A 452 0.79 -2.18 37.94
C VAL A 452 1.84 -1.18 37.47
N GLU A 453 2.54 -1.50 36.39
CA GLU A 453 3.45 -0.58 35.71
C GLU A 453 2.65 0.28 34.70
N ILE A 454 2.74 1.60 34.81
CA ILE A 454 2.07 2.52 33.88
C ILE A 454 3.12 3.28 33.09
N THR A 455 3.12 3.07 31.76
CA THR A 455 4.01 3.77 30.84
C THR A 455 3.22 4.75 30.00
N THR A 456 3.67 6.00 29.93
CA THR A 456 3.03 7.07 29.15
C THR A 456 3.98 7.62 28.10
N ALA A 457 3.45 7.85 26.89
CA ALA A 457 4.18 8.47 25.78
C ALA A 457 3.26 9.47 25.08
N LYS A 458 3.66 10.74 25.01
CA LYS A 458 2.86 11.81 24.38
C LYS A 458 1.41 11.85 24.91
N CYS A 459 1.26 11.71 26.22
CA CYS A 459 -0.03 11.79 26.91
C CYS A 459 -0.14 13.10 27.68
N SER A 460 -1.37 13.60 27.82
CA SER A 460 -1.69 14.75 28.66
C SER A 460 -2.90 14.50 29.57
N SER A 461 -2.90 15.09 30.76
CA SER A 461 -4.02 15.01 31.72
C SER A 461 -4.46 13.57 32.03
N ILE A 462 -3.51 12.71 32.39
CA ILE A 462 -3.80 11.33 32.83
C ILE A 462 -3.93 11.32 34.34
N ASN A 463 -5.03 10.78 34.85
CA ASN A 463 -5.28 10.62 36.28
C ASN A 463 -5.49 9.14 36.61
N VAL A 464 -4.92 8.73 37.75
CA VAL A 464 -5.00 7.37 38.28
C VAL A 464 -5.67 7.43 39.65
N SER A 465 -6.84 6.83 39.74
CA SER A 465 -7.68 6.73 40.93
C SER A 465 -7.36 5.44 41.67
N LEU A 466 -6.76 5.59 42.86
CA LEU A 466 -6.37 4.47 43.73
C LEU A 466 -7.38 4.29 44.86
N PRO A 467 -7.70 3.05 45.25
CA PRO A 467 -8.61 2.80 46.36
C PRO A 467 -7.99 3.23 47.69
N VAL A 468 -8.77 3.90 48.54
CA VAL A 468 -8.31 4.34 49.86
C VAL A 468 -8.30 3.16 50.84
N GLU A 469 -7.20 2.99 51.57
CA GLU A 469 -7.06 1.92 52.56
C GLU A 469 -7.97 2.18 53.77
N GLY A 470 -8.84 1.22 54.12
CA GLY A 470 -9.73 1.30 55.28
C GLY A 470 -11.13 1.90 55.02
N GLU A 471 -11.43 2.35 53.80
CA GLU A 471 -12.76 2.82 53.40
C GLU A 471 -13.56 1.76 52.61
N GLU A 472 -14.87 2.01 52.44
CA GLU A 472 -15.77 1.15 51.65
C GLU A 472 -15.33 1.09 50.17
N ASP A 473 -15.63 -0.04 49.52
CA ASP A 473 -15.32 -0.22 48.10
C ASP A 473 -16.05 0.83 47.25
N GLY A 474 -15.30 1.74 46.65
CA GLY A 474 -15.84 2.82 45.81
C GLY A 474 -15.28 4.21 46.12
N VAL A 475 -14.53 4.39 47.22
CA VAL A 475 -13.80 5.63 47.47
C VAL A 475 -12.40 5.56 46.86
N PHE A 476 -12.10 6.51 45.98
CA PHE A 476 -10.83 6.61 45.29
C PHE A 476 -10.15 7.95 45.54
N GLU A 477 -8.83 7.90 45.72
CA GLU A 477 -7.96 9.06 45.71
C GLU A 477 -7.38 9.24 44.30
N GLU A 478 -7.66 10.38 43.66
CA GLU A 478 -7.17 10.70 42.32
C GLU A 478 -5.74 11.22 42.38
N LYS A 479 -4.82 10.59 41.64
CA LYS A 479 -3.42 10.98 41.51
C LYS A 479 -3.08 11.30 40.06
N PRO A 480 -2.67 12.54 39.74
CA PRO A 480 -2.27 12.89 38.40
C PRO A 480 -0.92 12.25 38.04
N VAL A 481 -0.81 11.72 36.83
CA VAL A 481 0.48 11.29 36.28
C VAL A 481 1.25 12.52 35.83
N PRO A 482 2.51 12.71 36.25
CA PRO A 482 3.27 13.87 35.84
C PRO A 482 3.53 13.90 34.33
N GLU A 483 3.22 15.04 33.69
CA GLU A 483 3.37 15.22 32.24
C GLU A 483 4.53 16.16 31.85
N MET A 484 4.98 17.02 32.77
CA MET A 484 6.06 17.98 32.50
C MET A 484 7.40 17.45 33.00
N LEU A 485 8.33 17.23 32.07
CA LEU A 485 9.69 16.79 32.36
C LEU A 485 10.67 17.95 32.16
N ARG A 486 11.50 18.23 33.18
CA ARG A 486 12.61 19.17 33.09
C ARG A 486 13.88 18.40 32.78
N THR A 487 14.53 18.75 31.68
CA THR A 487 15.84 18.20 31.32
C THR A 487 16.92 19.26 31.46
N LEU A 488 17.95 18.97 32.25
CA LEU A 488 19.12 19.83 32.44
C LEU A 488 20.37 19.15 31.89
N ILE A 489 21.30 19.96 31.38
CA ILE A 489 22.63 19.48 30.99
C ILE A 489 23.56 19.67 32.19
N GLN A 490 24.03 18.56 32.77
CA GLN A 490 25.00 18.57 33.86
C GLN A 490 26.21 17.72 33.47
N GLY A 491 27.40 18.33 33.45
CA GLY A 491 28.63 17.65 33.08
C GLY A 491 28.59 17.00 31.69
N GLY A 492 27.87 17.61 30.74
CA GLY A 492 27.68 17.07 29.39
C GLY A 492 26.66 15.93 29.25
N LYS A 493 25.95 15.57 30.33
CA LYS A 493 24.88 14.56 30.32
C LYS A 493 23.52 15.21 30.48
N LEU A 494 22.50 14.61 29.84
CA LEU A 494 21.10 14.97 30.04
C LEU A 494 20.60 14.31 31.34
N VAL A 495 20.13 15.12 32.26
CA VAL A 495 19.48 14.68 33.51
C VAL A 495 18.03 15.15 33.45
N THR A 496 17.10 14.20 33.39
CA THR A 496 15.66 14.48 33.30
C THR A 496 15.00 14.20 34.64
N THR A 497 14.27 15.19 35.15
CA THR A 497 13.45 15.09 36.37
C THR A 497 12.02 15.47 36.04
N VAL A 498 11.08 14.91 36.79
CA VAL A 498 9.69 15.37 36.75
C VAL A 498 9.59 16.78 37.35
N VAL A 499 8.78 17.65 36.76
CA VAL A 499 8.44 18.93 37.37
C VAL A 499 7.20 18.75 38.24
N GLU A 500 7.41 18.75 39.55
CA GLU A 500 6.33 18.79 40.52
C GLU A 500 5.76 20.20 40.58
N HIS A 501 4.50 20.37 40.22
CA HIS A 501 3.71 21.52 40.66
C HIS A 501 3.04 21.09 41.95
N VAL A 502 3.70 21.29 43.09
CA VAL A 502 3.04 21.13 44.39
C VAL A 502 2.07 22.31 44.52
N GLY A 503 0.78 22.02 44.39
CA GLY A 503 -0.34 22.93 44.63
C GLY A 503 -1.29 22.31 45.63
#